data_AF-A0A6A6IFF8-F1
#
_entry.id   AF-A0A6A6IFF8-F1
#
_cell.length_a   1.000
_cell.length_b   1.000
_cell.length_c   1.000
_cell.angle_alpha   90.00
_cell.angle_beta   90.00
_cell.angle_gamma   90.00
#
_symmetry.space_group_name_H-M   'P 1'
#
loop_
_entity.id
_entity.type
_entity.pdbx_description
1 polymer ?
#
loop_
_entity_poly.entity_id
_entity_poly.type
_entity_poly.pdbx_seq_one_letter_code
_entity_poly.pdbx_strand_id
1 'polypeptide(L)'
;IDERVLALSVTITLAILLLIGIPLGAILPPKYVVELPVNILVPFYVSPDLGAWDRLYDTAVKHADLNFTVILNPDNGPGSSTWPSGVYVKAIQKLNKIPNVRTVGYIDTKNGNRENTTVREEIATYAGWNNTDGLAIHGIFFDRTPSQDVDDARGYLKNISAKVRHSEGFLEPKLVIHNPGVVPNASLASYRADITVVFEGAYEELPKRDDMKAKLSELQGRRDEFAYFVHSVPKDIRRGGIRKIVDRTRRDVEWLFVTTLVGEKRYEGYGGMWEGFLELTW
;
A
#
# COMPACT_ATOMS: atom_id res chain seq x y z
N ILE A 1 10.86 39.54 -40.76
CA ILE A 1 11.83 38.41 -40.83
C ILE A 1 11.40 37.59 -42.04
N ASP A 2 12.33 37.33 -42.96
CA ASP A 2 12.05 36.54 -44.17
C ASP A 2 11.55 35.14 -43.78
N GLU A 3 10.44 34.68 -44.36
CA GLU A 3 9.85 33.37 -44.09
C GLU A 3 10.86 32.24 -44.33
N ARG A 4 11.79 32.43 -45.27
CA ARG A 4 12.88 31.48 -45.54
C ARG A 4 13.87 31.38 -44.39
N VAL A 5 14.16 32.50 -43.72
CA VAL A 5 15.05 32.55 -42.55
C VAL A 5 14.40 31.90 -41.34
N LEU A 6 13.08 32.09 -41.16
CA LEU A 6 12.33 31.44 -40.10
C LEU A 6 12.25 29.91 -40.30
N ALA A 7 11.94 29.46 -41.52
CA ALA A 7 11.87 28.04 -41.85
C ALA A 7 13.22 27.33 -41.68
N LEU A 8 14.31 27.98 -42.11
CA LEU A 8 15.66 27.45 -41.94
C LEU A 8 16.03 27.33 -40.45
N SER A 9 15.72 28.34 -39.64
CA SER A 9 15.96 28.34 -38.20
C SER A 9 15.20 27.21 -37.47
N VAL A 10 13.92 27.02 -37.78
CA VAL A 10 13.10 25.94 -37.21
C VAL A 10 13.65 24.56 -37.59
N THR A 11 14.04 24.38 -38.86
CA THR A 11 14.57 23.10 -39.37
C THR A 11 15.90 22.76 -38.70
N ILE A 12 16.80 23.74 -38.56
CA ILE A 12 18.09 23.55 -37.87
C ILE A 12 17.85 23.22 -36.38
N THR A 13 16.91 23.90 -35.73
CA THR A 13 16.58 23.66 -34.31
C THR A 13 16.03 22.24 -34.10
N LEU A 14 15.09 21.79 -34.95
CA LEU A 14 14.57 20.42 -34.93
C LEU A 14 15.66 19.38 -35.21
N ALA A 15 16.52 19.63 -36.19
CA ALA A 15 17.63 18.75 -36.52
C ALA A 15 18.61 18.62 -35.35
N ILE A 16 18.94 19.72 -34.67
CA ILE A 16 19.80 19.73 -33.46
C ILE A 16 19.12 19.00 -32.30
N LEU A 17 17.82 19.22 -32.07
CA LEU A 17 17.06 18.52 -31.02
C LEU A 17 17.04 17.01 -31.24
N LEU A 18 16.91 16.56 -32.50
CA LEU A 18 16.96 15.13 -32.84
C LEU A 18 18.40 14.58 -32.74
N LEU A 19 19.40 15.32 -33.24
CA LEU A 19 20.82 14.95 -33.20
C LEU A 19 21.38 14.87 -31.80
N ILE A 20 20.87 15.65 -30.85
CA ILE A 20 21.31 15.61 -29.45
C ILE A 20 20.39 14.69 -28.65
N GLY A 21 19.07 14.81 -28.80
CA GLY A 21 18.08 14.11 -27.99
C GLY A 21 18.07 12.59 -28.20
N ILE A 22 18.24 12.11 -29.44
CA ILE A 22 18.28 10.67 -29.73
C ILE A 22 19.52 10.01 -29.10
N PRO A 23 20.75 10.51 -29.33
CA PRO A 23 21.92 9.95 -28.65
C PRO A 23 21.89 10.19 -27.15
N LEU A 24 21.37 11.30 -26.61
CA LEU A 24 21.22 11.42 -25.15
C LEU A 24 20.29 10.34 -24.58
N GLY A 25 19.16 10.07 -25.23
CA GLY A 25 18.21 9.03 -24.82
C GLY A 25 18.76 7.61 -24.95
N ALA A 26 19.69 7.37 -25.88
CA ALA A 26 20.36 6.08 -26.09
C ALA A 26 21.63 5.91 -25.22
N ILE A 27 22.31 7.02 -24.87
CA ILE A 27 23.58 7.03 -24.14
C ILE A 27 23.36 7.21 -22.65
N LEU A 28 22.24 7.78 -22.17
CA LEU A 28 21.89 7.77 -20.74
C LEU A 28 21.70 6.32 -20.29
N PRO A 29 22.65 5.74 -19.54
CA PRO A 29 22.45 4.39 -19.03
C PRO A 29 21.26 4.40 -18.06
N PRO A 30 20.40 3.35 -18.07
CA PRO A 30 19.23 3.23 -17.20
C PRO A 30 19.52 3.53 -15.72
N LYS A 31 20.78 3.33 -15.28
CA LYS A 31 21.28 3.67 -13.94
C LYS A 31 21.09 5.12 -13.49
N TYR A 32 20.78 6.07 -14.38
CA TYR A 32 20.50 7.47 -14.02
C TYR A 32 19.01 7.83 -14.02
N VAL A 33 18.13 6.92 -14.47
CA VAL A 33 16.69 7.05 -14.27
C VAL A 33 16.38 6.32 -12.97
N VAL A 34 16.36 7.07 -11.86
CA VAL A 34 15.88 6.52 -10.59
C VAL A 34 14.36 6.37 -10.72
N GLU A 35 13.90 5.13 -10.93
CA GLU A 35 12.48 4.84 -10.94
C GLU A 35 11.89 5.14 -9.55
N LEU A 36 10.64 5.64 -9.53
CA LEU A 36 9.98 5.94 -8.26
C LEU A 36 9.76 4.60 -7.51
N PRO A 37 10.28 4.45 -6.28
CA PRO A 37 10.21 3.19 -5.56
C PRO A 37 8.75 2.79 -5.29
N VAL A 38 8.55 1.48 -5.17
CA VAL A 38 7.27 0.88 -4.77
C VAL A 38 7.52 -0.14 -3.66
N ASN A 39 6.83 0.03 -2.54
CA ASN A 39 6.71 -0.91 -1.44
C ASN A 39 5.38 -1.67 -1.55
N ILE A 40 5.30 -2.82 -0.88
CA ILE A 40 4.16 -3.74 -0.99
C ILE A 40 3.34 -3.70 0.29
N LEU A 41 2.08 -3.26 0.21
CA LEU A 41 1.12 -3.33 1.31
C LEU A 41 0.19 -4.51 1.05
N VAL A 42 0.31 -5.61 1.80
CA VAL A 42 -0.37 -6.87 1.50
C VAL A 42 -1.60 -7.04 2.40
N PRO A 43 -2.85 -6.87 1.89
CA PRO A 43 -4.04 -7.34 2.58
C PRO A 43 -4.06 -8.87 2.56
N PHE A 44 -3.44 -9.50 3.55
CA PHE A 44 -3.17 -10.93 3.55
C PHE A 44 -4.10 -11.69 4.49
N TYR A 45 -5.34 -11.91 4.03
CA TYR A 45 -6.41 -12.54 4.82
C TYR A 45 -6.44 -14.06 4.61
N VAL A 46 -5.29 -14.64 4.26
CA VAL A 46 -5.08 -16.07 4.11
C VAL A 46 -4.83 -16.67 5.48
N SER A 47 -5.58 -17.70 5.87
CA SER A 47 -5.25 -18.48 7.08
C SER A 47 -3.86 -19.13 6.91
N PRO A 48 -2.97 -19.11 7.91
CA PRO A 48 -1.65 -19.73 7.84
C PRO A 48 -1.66 -21.27 7.88
N ASP A 49 -2.84 -21.89 7.87
CA ASP A 49 -3.00 -23.34 7.88
C ASP A 49 -2.25 -24.02 6.74
N LEU A 50 -1.74 -25.22 7.02
CA LEU A 50 -1.10 -26.10 6.04
C LEU A 50 0.05 -25.45 5.23
N GLY A 51 0.76 -24.48 5.83
CA GLY A 51 1.90 -23.82 5.18
C GLY A 51 1.50 -22.79 4.12
N ALA A 52 0.25 -22.30 4.12
CA ALA A 52 -0.22 -21.35 3.12
C ALA A 52 0.61 -20.05 3.03
N TRP A 53 1.34 -19.69 4.09
CA TRP A 53 2.21 -18.51 4.13
C TRP A 53 3.62 -18.77 3.59
N ASP A 54 3.97 -20.01 3.25
CA ASP A 54 5.33 -20.34 2.78
C ASP A 54 5.71 -19.57 1.52
N ARG A 55 4.76 -19.40 0.61
CA ARG A 55 4.94 -18.57 -0.59
C ARG A 55 5.22 -17.10 -0.25
N LEU A 56 4.60 -16.55 0.82
CA LEU A 56 4.87 -15.16 1.24
C LEU A 56 6.30 -15.04 1.77
N TYR A 57 6.74 -15.98 2.63
CA TYR A 57 8.12 -15.97 3.15
C TYR A 57 9.15 -16.02 2.03
N ASP A 58 8.97 -16.95 1.08
CA ASP A 58 9.90 -17.13 -0.03
C ASP A 58 9.98 -15.87 -0.89
N THR A 59 8.83 -15.23 -1.18
CA THR A 59 8.83 -13.98 -1.95
C THR A 59 9.46 -12.81 -1.21
N ALA A 60 9.23 -12.67 0.10
CA ALA A 60 9.83 -11.59 0.89
C ALA A 60 11.37 -11.75 0.98
N VAL A 61 11.87 -12.98 1.12
CA VAL A 61 13.31 -13.28 1.11
C VAL A 61 13.93 -13.07 -0.28
N LYS A 62 13.24 -13.49 -1.35
CA LYS A 62 13.70 -13.33 -2.73
C LYS A 62 13.81 -11.85 -3.14
N HIS A 63 12.90 -11.01 -2.65
CA HIS A 63 12.80 -9.59 -2.98
C HIS A 63 13.22 -8.72 -1.78
N ALA A 64 14.46 -8.92 -1.29
CA ALA A 64 15.01 -8.19 -0.14
C ALA A 64 15.16 -6.67 -0.36
N ASP A 65 15.06 -6.22 -1.61
CA ASP A 65 15.05 -4.82 -2.04
C ASP A 65 13.68 -4.13 -1.86
N LEU A 66 12.60 -4.90 -1.72
CA LEU A 66 11.25 -4.39 -1.50
C LEU A 66 10.90 -4.42 -0.01
N ASN A 67 10.20 -3.40 0.48
CA ASN A 67 9.59 -3.46 1.81
C ASN A 67 8.17 -4.03 1.71
N PHE A 68 7.84 -4.97 2.60
CA PHE A 68 6.51 -5.55 2.73
C PHE A 68 5.88 -5.11 4.05
N THR A 69 4.64 -4.62 3.99
CA THR A 69 3.78 -4.43 5.16
C THR A 69 2.60 -5.39 5.02
N VAL A 70 2.55 -6.42 5.86
CA VAL A 70 1.55 -7.49 5.81
C VAL A 70 0.44 -7.19 6.81
N ILE A 71 -0.80 -7.07 6.31
CA ILE A 71 -1.99 -6.84 7.13
C ILE A 71 -2.53 -8.19 7.57
N LEU A 72 -2.50 -8.43 8.88
CA LEU A 72 -2.93 -9.66 9.52
C LEU A 72 -4.40 -9.52 9.92
N ASN A 73 -5.22 -10.52 9.56
CA ASN A 73 -6.62 -10.57 9.94
C ASN A 73 -6.99 -11.97 10.47
N PRO A 74 -6.69 -12.28 11.75
CA PRO A 74 -7.02 -13.58 12.32
C PRO A 74 -8.52 -13.92 12.36
N ASP A 75 -9.37 -12.95 12.72
CA ASP A 75 -10.80 -13.16 12.92
C ASP A 75 -11.61 -11.87 12.76
N ASN A 76 -11.47 -11.20 11.61
CA ASN A 76 -12.01 -9.84 11.38
C ASN A 76 -11.57 -8.83 12.45
N GLY A 77 -10.31 -8.96 12.88
CA GLY A 77 -9.78 -8.41 14.11
C GLY A 77 -8.81 -9.38 14.79
N PRO A 78 -8.33 -9.06 16.00
CA PRO A 78 -7.41 -9.92 16.76
C PRO A 78 -8.07 -11.19 17.31
N GLY A 79 -9.40 -11.30 17.23
CA GLY A 79 -10.20 -12.33 17.90
C GLY A 79 -10.52 -11.98 19.36
N SER A 80 -11.28 -12.86 20.01
CA SER A 80 -11.73 -12.67 21.41
C SER A 80 -10.72 -13.15 22.46
N SER A 81 -9.69 -13.88 22.04
CA SER A 81 -8.62 -14.39 22.91
C SER A 81 -7.49 -13.38 23.03
N THR A 82 -6.74 -13.44 24.13
CA THR A 82 -5.54 -12.60 24.32
C THR A 82 -4.49 -12.84 23.21
N TRP A 83 -4.46 -14.06 22.69
CA TRP A 83 -3.49 -14.54 21.70
C TRP A 83 -4.23 -15.11 20.50
N PRO A 84 -3.69 -14.99 19.28
CA PRO A 84 -4.25 -15.68 18.14
C PRO A 84 -3.93 -17.18 18.26
N SER A 85 -4.49 -17.99 17.35
CA SER A 85 -4.21 -19.43 17.36
C SER A 85 -2.71 -19.72 17.23
N GLY A 86 -2.26 -20.88 17.73
CA GLY A 86 -0.84 -21.25 17.66
C GLY A 86 -0.27 -21.31 16.23
N VAL A 87 -1.13 -21.48 15.21
CA VAL A 87 -0.73 -21.44 13.80
C VAL A 87 -0.38 -20.01 13.39
N TYR A 88 -1.21 -19.02 13.77
CA TYR A 88 -0.89 -17.60 13.57
C TYR A 88 0.35 -17.18 14.34
N VAL A 89 0.51 -17.61 15.60
CA VAL A 89 1.69 -17.25 16.41
C VAL A 89 2.98 -17.66 15.70
N LYS A 90 3.09 -18.92 15.26
CA LYS A 90 4.26 -19.43 14.55
C LYS A 90 4.50 -18.71 13.23
N ALA A 91 3.43 -18.41 12.50
CA ALA A 91 3.52 -17.74 11.20
C ALA A 91 4.03 -16.30 11.32
N ILE A 92 3.48 -15.54 12.29
CA ILE A 92 3.90 -14.16 12.57
C ILE A 92 5.34 -14.13 13.08
N GLN A 93 5.73 -15.04 13.98
CA GLN A 93 7.12 -15.16 14.43
C GLN A 93 8.09 -15.43 13.26
N LYS A 94 7.67 -16.19 12.24
CA LYS A 94 8.47 -16.43 11.03
C LYS A 94 8.55 -15.16 10.15
N LEU A 95 7.46 -14.42 9.96
CA LEU A 95 7.48 -13.12 9.26
C LEU A 95 8.41 -12.12 9.94
N ASN A 96 8.33 -12.01 11.27
CA ASN A 96 9.12 -11.05 12.06
C ASN A 96 10.63 -11.27 11.99
N LYS A 97 11.09 -12.44 11.51
CA LYS A 97 12.51 -12.73 11.29
C LYS A 97 13.03 -12.21 9.93
N ILE A 98 12.15 -11.73 9.06
CA ILE A 98 12.49 -11.27 7.72
C ILE A 98 12.66 -9.73 7.77
N PRO A 99 13.89 -9.19 7.56
CA PRO A 99 14.18 -7.78 7.87
C PRO A 99 13.36 -6.73 7.09
N ASN A 100 12.94 -7.06 5.87
CA ASN A 100 12.14 -6.19 5.00
C ASN A 100 10.62 -6.40 5.18
N VAL A 101 10.19 -7.14 6.19
CA VAL A 101 8.77 -7.40 6.49
C VAL A 101 8.36 -6.68 7.77
N ARG A 102 7.25 -5.95 7.68
CA ARG A 102 6.50 -5.41 8.80
C ARG A 102 5.11 -6.02 8.82
N THR A 103 4.52 -6.12 9.99
CA THR A 103 3.20 -6.69 10.21
C THR A 103 2.30 -5.67 10.90
N VAL A 104 1.04 -5.58 10.50
CA VAL A 104 0.03 -4.72 11.13
C VAL A 104 -1.27 -5.48 11.33
N GLY A 105 -2.01 -5.17 12.39
CA GLY A 105 -3.29 -5.83 12.71
C GLY A 105 -4.44 -5.12 12.00
N TYR A 106 -5.35 -5.89 11.41
CA TYR A 106 -6.59 -5.38 10.82
C TYR A 106 -7.60 -5.03 11.91
N ILE A 107 -8.24 -3.86 11.79
CA ILE A 107 -9.43 -3.46 12.55
C ILE A 107 -10.41 -2.75 11.63
N ASP A 108 -11.64 -3.22 11.59
CA ASP A 108 -12.73 -2.56 10.86
C ASP A 108 -13.38 -1.45 11.71
N THR A 109 -13.43 -0.23 11.16
CA THR A 109 -14.02 0.94 11.84
C THR A 109 -15.47 1.24 11.43
N LYS A 110 -16.01 0.52 10.44
CA LYS A 110 -17.38 0.68 9.93
C LYS A 110 -17.71 2.13 9.56
N ASN A 111 -16.86 2.78 8.78
CA ASN A 111 -16.95 4.19 8.38
C ASN A 111 -16.99 5.14 9.59
N GLY A 112 -16.26 4.81 10.66
CA GLY A 112 -16.25 5.58 11.91
C GLY A 112 -17.42 5.31 12.86
N ASN A 113 -18.31 4.36 12.53
CA ASN A 113 -19.51 4.06 13.34
C ASN A 113 -19.30 2.95 14.37
N ARG A 114 -18.12 2.31 14.40
CA ARG A 114 -17.82 1.32 15.43
C ARG A 114 -17.38 2.02 16.71
N GLU A 115 -17.95 1.64 17.85
CA GLU A 115 -17.63 2.23 19.15
C GLU A 115 -16.12 2.36 19.40
N ASN A 116 -15.68 3.57 19.78
CA ASN A 116 -14.26 3.86 19.95
C ASN A 116 -13.62 2.99 21.04
N THR A 117 -14.39 2.65 22.09
CA THR A 117 -13.97 1.74 23.16
C THR A 117 -13.62 0.35 22.62
N THR A 118 -14.51 -0.25 21.81
CA THR A 118 -14.28 -1.55 21.19
C THR A 118 -13.05 -1.55 20.29
N VAL A 119 -12.88 -0.52 19.46
CA VAL A 119 -11.67 -0.39 18.61
C VAL A 119 -10.41 -0.27 19.47
N ARG A 120 -10.45 0.50 20.55
CA ARG A 120 -9.29 0.66 21.46
C ARG A 120 -8.94 -0.62 22.23
N GLU A 121 -9.92 -1.45 22.54
CA GLU A 121 -9.72 -2.77 23.14
C GLU A 121 -9.00 -3.71 22.17
N GLU A 122 -9.41 -3.75 20.90
CA GLU A 122 -8.72 -4.55 19.88
C GLU A 122 -7.29 -4.05 19.61
N ILE A 123 -7.07 -2.73 19.59
CA ILE A 123 -5.72 -2.16 19.53
C ILE A 123 -4.89 -2.67 20.72
N ALA A 124 -5.48 -2.71 21.92
CA ALA A 124 -4.80 -3.20 23.11
C ALA A 124 -4.52 -4.71 23.05
N THR A 125 -5.42 -5.52 22.48
CA THR A 125 -5.19 -6.95 22.25
C THR A 125 -3.99 -7.18 21.35
N TYR A 126 -3.93 -6.52 20.19
CA TYR A 126 -2.77 -6.61 19.29
C TYR A 126 -1.48 -6.10 19.94
N ALA A 127 -1.54 -5.00 20.69
CA ALA A 127 -0.38 -4.45 21.40
C ALA A 127 0.13 -5.41 22.49
N GLY A 128 -0.78 -6.12 23.16
CA GLY A 128 -0.47 -7.11 24.19
C GLY A 128 0.16 -8.40 23.66
N TRP A 129 0.24 -8.58 22.33
CA TRP A 129 0.88 -9.74 21.73
C TRP A 129 2.39 -9.83 22.03
N ASN A 130 3.03 -8.72 22.39
CA ASN A 130 4.46 -8.71 22.72
C ASN A 130 4.85 -9.52 23.97
N ASN A 131 3.91 -9.96 24.81
CA ASN A 131 4.24 -10.79 25.98
C ASN A 131 4.51 -12.26 25.63
N THR A 132 4.49 -12.62 24.34
CA THR A 132 4.94 -13.91 23.82
C THR A 132 6.20 -13.70 22.99
N ASP A 133 7.27 -14.45 23.27
CA ASP A 133 8.57 -14.28 22.61
C ASP A 133 8.45 -14.30 21.08
N GLY A 134 9.02 -13.29 20.42
CA GLY A 134 8.98 -13.11 18.95
C GLY A 134 7.61 -12.81 18.33
N LEU A 135 6.52 -12.80 19.10
CA LEU A 135 5.20 -12.43 18.64
C LEU A 135 4.98 -10.94 18.95
N ALA A 136 5.03 -10.09 17.94
CA ALA A 136 4.66 -8.68 18.06
C ALA A 136 4.38 -8.14 16.66
N ILE A 137 3.68 -7.01 16.58
CA ILE A 137 3.37 -6.36 15.30
C ILE A 137 3.73 -4.89 15.37
N HIS A 138 3.84 -4.23 14.22
CA HIS A 138 4.29 -2.85 14.11
C HIS A 138 3.15 -1.85 14.29
N GLY A 139 1.89 -2.26 14.28
CA GLY A 139 0.78 -1.33 14.47
C GLY A 139 -0.51 -1.81 13.85
N ILE A 140 -1.35 -0.89 13.37
CA ILE A 140 -2.74 -1.18 13.00
C ILE A 140 -3.08 -0.62 11.62
N PHE A 141 -3.78 -1.45 10.85
CA PHE A 141 -4.52 -1.09 9.65
C PHE A 141 -6.00 -0.94 10.01
N PHE A 142 -6.50 0.29 9.91
CA PHE A 142 -7.91 0.60 10.12
C PHE A 142 -8.64 0.54 8.78
N ASP A 143 -9.53 -0.43 8.63
CA ASP A 143 -10.36 -0.58 7.45
C ASP A 143 -11.65 0.22 7.54
N ARG A 144 -12.18 0.55 6.36
CA ARG A 144 -13.41 1.34 6.16
C ARG A 144 -13.39 2.60 7.03
N THR A 145 -12.28 3.34 7.05
CA THR A 145 -12.24 4.64 7.74
C THR A 145 -13.12 5.65 7.03
N PRO A 146 -13.71 6.64 7.73
CA PRO A 146 -14.51 7.67 7.07
C PRO A 146 -13.68 8.42 6.02
N SER A 147 -14.28 8.66 4.84
CA SER A 147 -13.69 9.49 3.78
C SER A 147 -14.26 10.91 3.74
N GLN A 148 -15.41 11.13 4.38
CA GLN A 148 -16.08 12.44 4.47
C GLN A 148 -15.95 13.00 5.88
N ASP A 149 -15.66 14.29 6.00
CA ASP A 149 -15.57 15.01 7.28
C ASP A 149 -16.96 15.45 7.74
N VAL A 150 -17.75 14.46 8.14
CA VAL A 150 -19.08 14.62 8.74
C VAL A 150 -19.04 14.07 10.17
N ASP A 151 -20.02 14.49 10.97
CA ASP A 151 -20.13 14.11 12.38
C ASP A 151 -18.80 14.37 13.14
N ASP A 152 -18.30 13.38 13.90
CA ASP A 152 -17.01 13.44 14.61
C ASP A 152 -15.91 12.61 13.94
N ALA A 153 -15.90 12.52 12.60
CA ALA A 153 -14.91 11.72 11.86
C ALA A 153 -13.45 12.08 12.22
N ARG A 154 -13.14 13.38 12.40
CA ARG A 154 -11.80 13.84 12.82
C ARG A 154 -11.46 13.40 14.24
N GLY A 155 -12.37 13.58 15.20
CA GLY A 155 -12.17 13.16 16.59
C GLY A 155 -11.99 11.64 16.68
N TYR A 156 -12.80 10.89 15.94
CA TYR A 156 -12.71 9.44 15.85
C TYR A 156 -11.33 8.97 15.36
N LEU A 157 -10.89 9.43 14.18
CA LEU A 157 -9.60 9.05 13.60
C LEU A 157 -8.42 9.48 14.47
N LYS A 158 -8.49 10.67 15.08
CA LYS A 158 -7.49 11.14 16.04
C LYS A 158 -7.38 10.20 17.24
N ASN A 159 -8.51 9.80 17.81
CA ASN A 159 -8.54 8.99 19.03
C ASN A 159 -7.97 7.58 18.82
N ILE A 160 -8.33 6.90 17.71
CA ILE A 160 -7.82 5.56 17.42
C ILE A 160 -6.34 5.59 17.04
N SER A 161 -5.92 6.60 16.27
CA SER A 161 -4.53 6.75 15.83
C SER A 161 -3.63 7.09 17.02
N ALA A 162 -4.07 8.00 17.90
CA ALA A 162 -3.37 8.31 19.14
C ALA A 162 -3.21 7.07 20.02
N LYS A 163 -4.26 6.23 20.12
CA LYS A 163 -4.20 4.98 20.89
C LYS A 163 -3.08 4.06 20.36
N VAL A 164 -2.91 3.92 19.05
CA VAL A 164 -1.81 3.11 18.49
C VAL A 164 -0.45 3.70 18.86
N ARG A 165 -0.23 5.01 18.64
CA ARG A 165 1.06 5.66 18.90
C ARG A 165 1.47 5.59 20.38
N HIS A 166 0.50 5.71 21.28
CA HIS A 166 0.72 5.69 22.73
C HIS A 166 0.65 4.29 23.36
N SER A 167 0.25 3.26 22.64
CA SER A 167 0.31 1.88 23.16
C SER A 167 1.77 1.39 23.20
N GLU A 168 2.14 0.78 24.31
CA GLU A 168 3.35 -0.04 24.41
C GLU A 168 3.12 -1.41 23.75
N GLY A 169 4.18 -2.09 23.35
CA GLY A 169 4.13 -3.44 22.80
C GLY A 169 4.04 -3.57 21.28
N PHE A 170 3.77 -2.49 20.56
CA PHE A 170 4.06 -2.46 19.13
C PHE A 170 5.57 -2.34 18.86
N LEU A 171 6.02 -3.01 17.81
CA LEU A 171 7.37 -2.87 17.26
C LEU A 171 7.55 -1.51 16.59
N GLU A 172 8.79 -1.00 16.58
CA GLU A 172 9.13 0.22 15.86
C GLU A 172 9.49 -0.05 14.39
N PRO A 173 9.12 0.83 13.45
CA PRO A 173 8.29 2.02 13.65
C PRO A 173 6.82 1.66 13.90
N LYS A 174 6.15 2.35 14.84
CA LYS A 174 4.71 2.15 15.08
C LYS A 174 3.87 2.66 13.91
N LEU A 175 3.20 1.77 13.17
CA LEU A 175 2.42 2.11 11.98
C LEU A 175 0.92 2.33 12.26
N VAL A 176 0.37 3.42 11.74
CA VAL A 176 -1.06 3.71 11.64
C VAL A 176 -1.40 3.82 10.16
N ILE A 177 -2.21 2.90 9.66
CA ILE A 177 -2.66 2.88 8.28
C ILE A 177 -4.18 3.07 8.23
N HIS A 178 -4.66 4.00 7.41
CA HIS A 178 -6.09 4.23 7.21
C HIS A 178 -6.50 3.73 5.82
N ASN A 179 -7.60 2.98 5.74
CA ASN A 179 -8.21 2.59 4.48
C ASN A 179 -9.63 3.14 4.35
N PRO A 180 -9.78 4.34 3.76
CA PRO A 180 -11.07 4.82 3.26
C PRO A 180 -11.44 4.22 1.89
N GLY A 181 -10.51 3.57 1.20
CA GLY A 181 -10.68 3.04 -0.17
C GLY A 181 -10.75 4.11 -1.27
N VAL A 182 -10.79 5.38 -0.88
CA VAL A 182 -10.89 6.55 -1.76
C VAL A 182 -10.13 7.73 -1.14
N VAL A 183 -9.78 8.74 -1.93
CA VAL A 183 -9.19 9.99 -1.40
C VAL A 183 -10.17 10.62 -0.38
N PRO A 184 -9.80 10.76 0.91
CA PRO A 184 -10.65 11.37 1.91
C PRO A 184 -10.66 12.91 1.79
N ASN A 185 -11.55 13.60 2.51
CA ASN A 185 -11.40 15.05 2.67
C ASN A 185 -10.06 15.41 3.33
N ALA A 186 -9.41 16.47 2.86
CA ALA A 186 -8.09 16.90 3.36
C ALA A 186 -8.06 17.17 4.88
N SER A 187 -9.18 17.58 5.47
CA SER A 187 -9.31 17.80 6.91
C SER A 187 -9.16 16.50 7.73
N LEU A 188 -9.45 15.33 7.15
CA LEU A 188 -9.23 14.02 7.77
C LEU A 188 -7.77 13.56 7.72
N ALA A 189 -6.97 14.10 6.80
CA ALA A 189 -5.53 13.83 6.72
C ALA A 189 -4.70 14.57 7.78
N SER A 190 -5.32 15.49 8.54
CA SER A 190 -4.66 16.37 9.50
C SER A 190 -3.91 15.65 10.64
N TYR A 191 -4.32 14.43 10.99
CA TYR A 191 -3.65 13.62 12.04
C TYR A 191 -2.66 12.59 11.47
N ARG A 192 -2.30 12.72 10.18
CA ARG A 192 -1.29 11.95 9.43
C ARG A 192 -1.17 10.47 9.86
N ALA A 193 -2.00 9.62 9.26
CA ALA A 193 -1.66 8.21 9.13
C ALA A 193 -0.29 8.10 8.42
N ASP A 194 0.49 7.06 8.74
CA ASP A 194 1.74 6.80 8.01
C ASP A 194 1.44 6.44 6.56
N ILE A 195 0.31 5.75 6.34
CA ILE A 195 -0.16 5.32 5.01
C ILE A 195 -1.68 5.49 4.95
N THR A 196 -2.19 6.03 3.85
CA THR A 196 -3.62 6.09 3.53
C THR A 196 -3.90 5.36 2.22
N VAL A 197 -4.80 4.38 2.23
CA VAL A 197 -5.26 3.70 1.02
C VAL A 197 -6.27 4.62 0.31
N VAL A 198 -5.79 5.32 -0.71
CA VAL A 198 -6.54 6.36 -1.43
C VAL A 198 -7.27 5.82 -2.67
N PHE A 199 -7.04 4.55 -2.99
CA PHE A 199 -7.78 3.80 -4.00
C PHE A 199 -7.82 2.32 -3.60
N GLU A 200 -9.02 1.78 -3.47
CA GLU A 200 -9.30 0.36 -3.43
C GLU A 200 -10.42 0.07 -4.45
N GLY A 201 -10.09 -0.66 -5.51
CA GLY A 201 -11.08 -0.94 -6.55
C GLY A 201 -10.61 -1.91 -7.63
N ALA A 202 -11.51 -2.20 -8.56
CA ALA A 202 -11.21 -3.07 -9.69
C ALA A 202 -10.24 -2.38 -10.66
N TYR A 203 -9.46 -3.17 -11.39
CA TYR A 203 -8.54 -2.68 -12.43
C TYR A 203 -9.20 -1.73 -13.43
N GLU A 204 -10.45 -2.00 -13.82
CA GLU A 204 -11.21 -1.18 -14.78
C GLU A 204 -11.59 0.20 -14.22
N GLU A 205 -11.59 0.35 -12.88
CA GLU A 205 -11.95 1.57 -12.16
C GLU A 205 -10.73 2.45 -11.86
N LEU A 206 -9.54 2.04 -12.31
CA LEU A 206 -8.30 2.78 -12.05
C LEU A 206 -8.43 4.26 -12.48
N PRO A 207 -8.27 5.21 -11.55
CA PRO A 207 -8.58 6.62 -11.77
C PRO A 207 -7.60 7.22 -12.77
N LYS A 208 -8.08 8.08 -13.67
CA LYS A 208 -7.19 8.81 -14.58
C LYS A 208 -6.16 9.59 -13.76
N ARG A 209 -4.95 9.66 -14.29
CA ARG A 209 -3.81 10.27 -13.59
C ARG A 209 -4.08 11.70 -13.17
N ASP A 210 -4.63 12.51 -14.06
CA ASP A 210 -4.88 13.93 -13.78
C ASP A 210 -5.97 14.11 -12.70
N ASP A 211 -7.00 13.25 -12.72
CA ASP A 211 -8.06 13.25 -11.70
C ASP A 211 -7.50 12.86 -10.32
N MET A 212 -6.69 11.81 -10.25
CA MET A 212 -6.04 11.41 -9.00
C MET A 212 -5.08 12.49 -8.50
N LYS A 213 -4.23 13.02 -9.39
CA LYS A 213 -3.27 14.07 -9.02
C LYS A 213 -3.97 15.30 -8.46
N ALA A 214 -5.08 15.73 -9.04
CA ALA A 214 -5.88 16.83 -8.52
C ALA A 214 -6.37 16.54 -7.10
N LYS A 215 -6.96 15.36 -6.87
CA LYS A 215 -7.44 14.94 -5.55
C LYS A 215 -6.32 14.83 -4.50
N LEU A 216 -5.19 14.20 -4.84
CA LEU A 216 -4.06 14.06 -3.91
C LEU A 216 -3.41 15.40 -3.56
N SER A 217 -3.46 16.38 -4.47
CA SER A 217 -2.92 17.72 -4.19
C SER A 217 -3.66 18.43 -3.05
N GLU A 218 -4.93 18.09 -2.81
CA GLU A 218 -5.72 18.62 -1.69
C GLU A 218 -5.24 18.08 -0.34
N LEU A 219 -4.74 16.84 -0.30
CA LEU A 219 -4.26 16.19 0.93
C LEU A 219 -2.91 16.74 1.43
N GLN A 220 -2.16 17.44 0.57
CA GLN A 220 -0.80 17.93 0.85
C GLN A 220 0.19 16.85 1.35
N GLY A 221 -0.08 15.58 1.06
CA GLY A 221 0.76 14.43 1.40
C GLY A 221 1.78 14.11 0.30
N ARG A 222 2.69 13.19 0.61
CA ARG A 222 3.68 12.65 -0.33
C ARG A 222 3.28 11.23 -0.74
N ARG A 223 3.83 10.75 -1.86
CA ARG A 223 3.51 9.40 -2.38
C ARG A 223 3.77 8.27 -1.37
N ASP A 224 4.76 8.44 -0.49
CA ASP A 224 5.12 7.48 0.56
C ASP A 224 4.09 7.39 1.68
N GLU A 225 3.15 8.33 1.73
CA GLU A 225 2.01 8.37 2.64
C GLU A 225 0.73 7.77 2.00
N PHE A 226 0.80 7.27 0.76
CA PHE A 226 -0.36 6.79 0.01
C PHE A 226 -0.20 5.36 -0.49
N ALA A 227 -1.34 4.66 -0.58
CA ALA A 227 -1.43 3.28 -1.05
C ALA A 227 -2.58 3.04 -2.04
N TYR A 228 -2.38 2.10 -2.95
CA TYR A 228 -3.41 1.58 -3.86
C TYR A 228 -3.59 0.07 -3.66
N PHE A 229 -4.85 -0.37 -3.59
CA PHE A 229 -5.26 -1.76 -3.74
C PHE A 229 -6.00 -1.93 -5.08
N VAL A 230 -5.37 -2.65 -6.01
CA VAL A 230 -5.93 -2.92 -7.35
C VAL A 230 -6.27 -4.40 -7.43
N HIS A 231 -7.56 -4.72 -7.46
CA HIS A 231 -8.03 -6.09 -7.60
C HIS A 231 -8.69 -6.33 -8.96
N SER A 232 -9.16 -7.55 -9.20
CA SER A 232 -9.83 -7.92 -10.45
C SER A 232 -9.00 -7.63 -11.72
N VAL A 233 -7.68 -7.71 -11.63
CA VAL A 233 -6.82 -7.62 -12.82
C VAL A 233 -7.09 -8.83 -13.74
N PRO A 234 -7.24 -8.64 -15.07
CA PRO A 234 -7.45 -9.75 -15.99
C PRO A 234 -6.40 -10.85 -15.82
N LYS A 235 -6.85 -12.11 -15.72
CA LYS A 235 -5.95 -13.26 -15.47
C LYS A 235 -4.96 -13.51 -16.61
N ASP A 236 -5.31 -13.08 -17.82
CA ASP A 236 -4.51 -13.17 -19.03
C ASP A 236 -3.67 -11.90 -19.31
N ILE A 237 -3.61 -10.97 -18.34
CA ILE A 237 -2.81 -9.76 -18.47
C ILE A 237 -1.35 -10.12 -18.76
N ARG A 238 -0.82 -9.57 -19.85
CA ARG A 238 0.58 -9.78 -20.22
C ARG A 238 1.50 -8.96 -19.30
N ARG A 239 2.77 -9.35 -19.21
CA ARG A 239 3.81 -8.61 -18.45
C ARG A 239 3.81 -7.10 -18.72
N GLY A 240 3.61 -6.68 -19.98
CA GLY A 240 3.52 -5.27 -20.34
C GLY A 240 2.29 -4.53 -19.77
N GLY A 241 1.16 -5.23 -19.57
CA GLY A 241 -0.01 -4.68 -18.88
C GLY A 241 0.25 -4.50 -17.38
N ILE A 242 0.91 -5.47 -16.74
CA ILE A 242 1.32 -5.35 -15.33
C ILE A 242 2.25 -4.15 -15.16
N ARG A 243 3.26 -4.01 -16.01
CA ARG A 243 4.18 -2.85 -16.00
C ARG A 243 3.42 -1.53 -16.12
N LYS A 244 2.43 -1.44 -17.02
CA LYS A 244 1.59 -0.23 -17.14
C LYS A 244 0.82 0.10 -15.86
N ILE A 245 0.37 -0.91 -15.10
CA ILE A 245 -0.27 -0.69 -13.80
C ILE A 245 0.76 -0.05 -12.87
N VAL A 246 1.92 -0.70 -12.69
CA VAL A 246 2.95 -0.24 -11.76
C VAL A 246 3.49 1.15 -12.14
N ASP A 247 3.77 1.41 -13.42
CA ASP A 247 4.27 2.70 -13.91
C ASP A 247 3.27 3.85 -13.74
N ARG A 248 1.98 3.52 -13.81
CA ARG A 248 0.90 4.49 -13.60
C ARG A 248 0.77 4.81 -12.13
N THR A 249 0.69 3.78 -11.27
CA THR A 249 0.43 3.95 -9.83
C THR A 249 1.64 4.49 -9.07
N ARG A 250 2.88 4.11 -9.42
CA ARG A 250 4.10 4.58 -8.74
C ARG A 250 4.32 6.10 -8.77
N ARG A 251 3.61 6.80 -9.66
CA ARG A 251 3.62 8.27 -9.76
C ARG A 251 2.77 8.93 -8.68
N ASP A 252 1.76 8.22 -8.19
CA ASP A 252 0.76 8.71 -7.26
C ASP A 252 1.02 8.15 -5.84
N VAL A 253 1.48 6.90 -5.74
CA VAL A 253 1.67 6.17 -4.49
C VAL A 253 2.99 5.40 -4.44
N GLU A 254 3.51 5.18 -3.24
CA GLU A 254 4.65 4.30 -3.01
C GLU A 254 4.20 2.92 -2.53
N TRP A 255 3.00 2.77 -1.95
CA TRP A 255 2.51 1.47 -1.47
C TRP A 255 1.50 0.88 -2.45
N LEU A 256 1.70 -0.37 -2.86
CA LEU A 256 0.88 -0.98 -3.90
C LEU A 256 0.58 -2.46 -3.61
N PHE A 257 -0.67 -2.83 -3.86
CA PHE A 257 -1.09 -4.22 -4.01
C PHE A 257 -1.82 -4.42 -5.33
N VAL A 258 -1.50 -5.50 -6.03
CA VAL A 258 -2.16 -5.86 -7.28
C VAL A 258 -2.50 -7.34 -7.27
N THR A 259 -3.75 -7.68 -7.59
CA THR A 259 -4.20 -9.07 -7.64
C THR A 259 -5.17 -9.34 -8.80
N THR A 260 -5.11 -10.56 -9.34
CA THR A 260 -6.10 -11.08 -10.29
C THR A 260 -7.34 -11.66 -9.61
N LEU A 261 -7.34 -11.76 -8.27
CA LEU A 261 -8.48 -12.27 -7.53
C LEU A 261 -9.64 -11.26 -7.54
N VAL A 262 -10.86 -11.79 -7.47
CA VAL A 262 -12.11 -11.05 -7.64
C VAL A 262 -13.06 -11.32 -6.48
N GLY A 263 -14.10 -10.49 -6.35
CA GLY A 263 -15.16 -10.70 -5.38
C GLY A 263 -14.72 -10.51 -3.94
N GLU A 264 -15.45 -11.12 -3.00
CA GLU A 264 -15.23 -10.98 -1.55
C GLU A 264 -13.90 -11.62 -1.11
N LYS A 265 -13.46 -12.69 -1.79
CA LYS A 265 -12.24 -13.45 -1.45
C LYS A 265 -10.97 -12.93 -2.11
N ARG A 266 -10.98 -11.68 -2.60
CA ARG A 266 -9.85 -11.08 -3.33
C ARG A 266 -8.54 -10.97 -2.54
N TYR A 267 -8.64 -11.04 -1.21
CA TYR A 267 -7.52 -10.96 -0.26
C TYR A 267 -7.25 -12.28 0.49
N GLU A 268 -8.03 -13.33 0.19
CA GLU A 268 -7.93 -14.66 0.82
C GLU A 268 -7.10 -15.64 -0.03
N GLY A 269 -6.15 -15.13 -0.82
CA GLY A 269 -5.28 -15.99 -1.60
C GLY A 269 -4.23 -15.24 -2.40
N TYR A 270 -3.46 -16.01 -3.17
CA TYR A 270 -2.48 -15.47 -4.10
C TYR A 270 -3.08 -15.36 -5.50
N GLY A 271 -3.06 -14.15 -6.06
CA GLY A 271 -3.35 -13.96 -7.48
C GLY A 271 -2.36 -14.70 -8.37
N GLY A 272 -2.79 -15.08 -9.58
CA GLY A 272 -1.94 -15.78 -10.54
C GLY A 272 -0.74 -14.96 -11.01
N MET A 273 -0.75 -13.65 -10.74
CA MET A 273 0.30 -12.70 -11.14
C MET A 273 1.24 -12.28 -10.00
N TRP A 274 1.15 -12.87 -8.80
CA TRP A 274 1.86 -12.40 -7.61
C TRP A 274 3.37 -12.18 -7.85
N GLU A 275 4.08 -13.18 -8.37
CA GLU A 275 5.53 -13.06 -8.65
C GLU A 275 5.81 -12.08 -9.79
N GLY A 276 5.01 -12.15 -10.86
CA GLY A 276 5.17 -11.25 -12.01
C GLY A 276 4.96 -9.78 -11.66
N PHE A 277 4.11 -9.49 -10.66
CA PHE A 277 3.93 -8.17 -10.08
C PHE A 277 5.18 -7.72 -9.34
N LEU A 278 5.70 -8.53 -8.40
CA LEU A 278 6.91 -8.19 -7.62
C LEU A 278 8.16 -8.02 -8.49
N GLU A 279 8.26 -8.75 -9.60
CA GLU A 279 9.36 -8.59 -10.57
C GLU A 279 9.30 -7.29 -11.40
N LEU A 280 8.27 -6.45 -11.21
CA LEU A 280 8.02 -5.23 -11.97
C LEU A 280 7.88 -3.99 -11.09
N THR A 281 8.18 -4.10 -9.79
CA THR A 281 8.10 -2.98 -8.83
C THR A 281 9.42 -2.23 -8.64
N TRP A 282 10.51 -2.73 -9.20
CA TRP A 282 11.76 -2.00 -9.35
C TRP A 282 11.72 -1.00 -10.51
#